data_AF-A0A3Q9FR30-F1
#
_entry.id   AF-A0A3Q9FR30-F1
#
_cell.length_a   1.000
_cell.length_b   1.000
_cell.length_c   1.000
_cell.angle_alpha   90.00
_cell.angle_beta   90.00
_cell.angle_gamma   90.00
#
_symmetry.space_group_name_H-M   'P 1'
#
loop_
_entity.id
_entity.type
_entity.pdbx_description
1 polymer ?
#
loop_
_entity_poly.entity_id
_entity_poly.type
_entity_poly.pdbx_seq_one_letter_code
_entity_poly.pdbx_strand_id
1 'polypeptide(L)'
;MKFKSYYFFFFILFFSIAFILNNYYRPYIYTNNINDFGLADMASNLFFIPIGCVFFWMLSKTMTKKTKELDVIISFVLLSLHEALSYFIPFLGVFDFKDILALFIGAVIAFYIQKNTTTNALKHS
;
A
#
# COMPACT_ATOMS: atom_id res chain seq x y z
N MET A 1 -17.31 6.15 17.83
CA MET A 1 -16.53 5.47 16.79
C MET A 1 -15.61 4.50 17.51
N LYS A 2 -15.76 3.17 17.38
CA LYS A 2 -14.82 2.25 18.05
C LYS A 2 -13.53 2.21 17.22
N PHE A 3 -12.49 2.87 17.72
CA PHE A 3 -11.19 2.91 17.06
C PHE A 3 -10.60 1.51 17.01
N LYS A 4 -10.37 1.00 15.81
CA LYS A 4 -9.84 -0.35 15.61
C LYS A 4 -8.32 -0.30 15.77
N SER A 5 -7.86 -0.44 17.02
CA SER A 5 -6.45 -0.31 17.42
C SER A 5 -5.46 -1.08 16.53
N TYR A 6 -5.86 -2.26 16.02
CA TYR A 6 -5.03 -3.06 15.13
C TYR A 6 -4.81 -2.41 13.75
N TYR A 7 -5.81 -1.73 13.16
CA TYR A 7 -5.61 -1.00 11.90
C TYR A 7 -4.70 0.21 12.10
N PHE A 8 -4.82 0.90 13.24
CA PHE A 8 -3.92 1.99 13.56
C PHE A 8 -2.47 1.54 13.71
N PHE A 9 -2.24 0.38 14.34
CA PHE A 9 -0.91 -0.23 14.40
C PHE A 9 -0.34 -0.50 13.01
N PHE A 10 -1.09 -1.17 12.13
CA PHE A 10 -0.64 -1.43 10.74
C PHE A 10 -0.39 -0.13 9.96
N PHE A 11 -1.24 0.88 10.16
CA PHE A 11 -1.07 2.18 9.52
C PHE A 11 0.25 2.84 9.94
N ILE A 12 0.52 2.95 11.25
CA ILE A 12 1.78 3.52 11.75
C ILE A 12 2.97 2.69 11.24
N LEU A 13 2.90 1.37 11.34
CA LEU A 13 3.99 0.49 10.92
C LEU A 13 4.36 0.70 9.45
N PHE A 14 3.39 0.62 8.54
CA PHE A 14 3.66 0.79 7.11
C PHE A 14 4.04 2.21 6.76
N PHE A 15 3.39 3.20 7.38
CA PHE A 15 3.73 4.60 7.15
C PHE A 15 5.17 4.89 7.59
N SER A 16 5.60 4.40 8.76
CA SER A 16 6.97 4.55 9.23
C SER A 16 7.97 3.85 8.31
N ILE A 17 7.68 2.63 7.86
CA ILE A 17 8.56 1.91 6.92
C ILE A 17 8.65 2.68 5.60
N ALA A 18 7.53 3.08 5.01
CA ALA A 18 7.50 3.86 3.77
C ALA A 18 8.23 5.20 3.93
N PHE A 19 8.07 5.88 5.06
CA PHE A 19 8.77 7.12 5.37
C PHE A 19 10.28 6.91 5.43
N ILE A 20 10.74 5.87 6.13
CA ILE A 20 12.16 5.53 6.22
C ILE A 20 12.73 5.19 4.85
N LEU A 21 12.00 4.37 4.08
CA LEU A 21 12.45 3.94 2.77
C LEU A 21 12.61 5.12 1.80
N ASN A 22 11.68 6.08 1.81
CA ASN A 22 11.74 7.22 0.90
C ASN A 22 12.70 8.33 1.34
N ASN A 23 12.82 8.61 2.63
CA ASN A 23 13.59 9.76 3.11
C ASN A 23 15.04 9.40 3.48
N TYR A 24 15.33 8.13 3.75
CA TYR A 24 16.69 7.71 4.16
C TYR A 24 17.25 6.64 3.24
N TYR A 25 16.52 5.55 3.01
CA TYR A 25 17.03 4.43 2.21
C TYR A 25 17.25 4.82 0.75
N ARG A 26 16.22 5.35 0.06
CA ARG A 26 16.31 5.74 -1.36
C ARG A 26 17.44 6.76 -1.60
N PRO A 27 17.54 7.88 -0.84
CA PRO A 27 18.67 8.81 -0.99
C PRO A 27 20.03 8.15 -0.73
N TYR A 28 20.12 7.25 0.24
CA TYR A 28 21.36 6.52 0.52
C TYR A 28 21.77 5.62 -0.65
N ILE A 29 20.84 4.86 -1.22
CA ILE A 29 21.08 4.00 -2.39
C ILE A 29 21.58 4.82 -3.58
N TYR A 30 20.88 5.92 -3.91
CA TYR A 30 21.26 6.77 -5.04
C TYR A 30 22.60 7.49 -4.81
N THR A 31 22.85 8.01 -3.60
CA THR A 31 24.09 8.74 -3.30
C THR A 31 25.32 7.82 -3.34
N ASN A 32 25.16 6.57 -2.93
CA ASN A 32 26.25 5.60 -2.91
C ASN A 32 26.32 4.74 -4.18
N ASN A 33 25.48 5.00 -5.19
CA ASN A 33 25.38 4.21 -6.43
C ASN A 33 25.24 2.70 -6.17
N ILE A 34 24.48 2.32 -5.14
CA ILE A 34 24.25 0.92 -4.79
C ILE A 34 23.19 0.36 -5.74
N ASN A 35 23.46 -0.79 -6.35
CA ASN A 35 22.46 -1.52 -7.11
C ASN A 35 21.61 -2.37 -6.15
N ASP A 36 20.41 -1.90 -5.82
CA ASP A 36 19.42 -2.60 -4.99
C ASP A 36 18.31 -3.27 -5.80
N PHE A 37 18.56 -3.48 -7.11
CA PHE A 37 17.59 -4.02 -8.08
C PHE A 37 16.33 -3.15 -8.27
N GLY A 38 16.34 -1.90 -7.82
CA GLY A 38 15.22 -0.95 -7.93
C GLY A 38 14.24 -1.02 -6.76
N LEU A 39 14.65 -1.58 -5.61
CA LEU A 39 13.83 -1.58 -4.40
C LEU A 39 13.53 -0.14 -3.93
N ALA A 40 14.52 0.75 -4.03
CA ALA A 40 14.40 2.16 -3.72
C ALA A 40 13.29 2.82 -4.54
N ASP A 41 13.16 2.47 -5.83
CA ASP A 41 12.12 2.98 -6.73
C ASP A 41 10.73 2.44 -6.36
N MET A 42 10.65 1.14 -6.08
CA MET A 42 9.39 0.45 -5.74
C MET A 42 8.80 0.79 -4.36
N ALA A 43 9.63 1.27 -3.42
CA ALA A 43 9.29 1.32 -2.00
C ALA A 43 7.98 2.09 -1.70
N SER A 44 7.75 3.22 -2.37
CA SER A 44 6.52 4.01 -2.19
C SER A 44 5.28 3.24 -2.65
N ASN A 45 5.35 2.67 -3.84
CA ASN A 45 4.22 1.99 -4.48
C ASN A 45 3.86 0.68 -3.78
N LEU A 46 4.84 0.02 -3.15
CA LEU A 46 4.61 -1.17 -2.34
C LEU A 46 3.69 -0.91 -1.14
N PHE A 47 3.82 0.25 -0.49
CA PHE A 47 3.05 0.56 0.72
C PHE A 47 1.81 1.43 0.48
N PHE A 48 1.61 1.98 -0.72
CA PHE A 48 0.51 2.91 -1.00
C PHE A 48 -0.88 2.28 -0.78
N ILE A 49 -1.12 1.10 -1.37
CA ILE A 49 -2.37 0.35 -1.21
C ILE A 49 -2.62 -0.07 0.25
N PRO A 50 -1.70 -0.79 0.94
CA PRO A 50 -1.97 -1.24 2.30
C PRO A 50 -2.15 -0.08 3.28
N ILE A 51 -1.41 1.03 3.14
CA ILE A 51 -1.61 2.24 3.95
C ILE A 51 -3.01 2.81 3.71
N GLY A 52 -3.37 3.04 2.44
CA GLY A 52 -4.67 3.62 2.07
C GLY A 52 -5.85 2.77 2.56
N CYS A 53 -5.85 1.47 2.27
CA CYS A 53 -6.90 0.56 2.69
C CYS A 53 -7.04 0.51 4.22
N VAL A 54 -5.94 0.34 4.95
CA VAL A 54 -5.97 0.27 6.41
C VAL A 54 -6.46 1.60 7.02
N PHE A 55 -6.06 2.73 6.46
CA PHE A 55 -6.55 4.05 6.87
C PHE A 55 -8.07 4.18 6.67
N PHE A 56 -8.59 3.84 5.48
CA PHE A 56 -10.03 3.87 5.22
C PHE A 56 -10.81 2.92 6.14
N TRP A 57 -10.30 1.70 6.38
CA TRP A 57 -10.95 0.71 7.24
C TRP A 57 -10.95 1.09 8.73
N MET A 58 -9.92 1.83 9.16
CA MET A 58 -9.83 2.42 10.50
C MET A 58 -10.91 3.47 10.73
N LEU A 59 -11.15 4.35 9.75
CA LEU A 59 -12.15 5.42 9.84
C LEU A 59 -13.59 4.91 9.66
N SER A 60 -13.76 3.80 8.95
CA SER A 60 -15.08 3.25 8.63
C SER A 60 -15.75 2.59 9.84
N LYS A 61 -16.97 3.02 10.16
CA LYS A 61 -17.78 2.48 11.27
C LYS A 61 -18.06 0.98 11.10
N THR A 62 -18.58 0.58 9.94
CA THR A 62 -18.88 -0.81 9.58
C THR A 62 -18.43 -1.05 8.14
N MET A 63 -17.75 -2.17 7.92
CA MET A 63 -17.28 -2.59 6.61
C MET A 63 -17.48 -4.10 6.52
N THR A 64 -18.08 -4.56 5.43
CA THR A 64 -18.23 -5.98 5.16
C THR A 64 -16.92 -6.55 4.61
N LYS A 65 -16.79 -7.88 4.62
CA LYS A 65 -15.64 -8.55 3.99
C LYS A 65 -15.50 -8.16 2.52
N LYS A 66 -16.61 -8.16 1.79
CA LYS A 66 -16.70 -7.86 0.35
C LYS A 66 -16.33 -6.41 0.03
N THR A 67 -16.76 -5.44 0.84
CA THR A 67 -16.41 -4.03 0.61
C THR A 67 -14.91 -3.79 0.77
N LYS A 68 -14.28 -4.41 1.77
CA LYS A 68 -12.81 -4.33 1.92
C LYS A 68 -12.06 -4.98 0.76
N GLU A 69 -12.55 -6.10 0.24
CA GLU A 69 -11.95 -6.73 -0.95
C GLU A 69 -12.05 -5.82 -2.18
N LEU A 70 -13.21 -5.19 -2.37
CA LEU A 70 -13.39 -4.20 -3.44
C LEU A 70 -12.47 -3.00 -3.28
N ASP A 71 -12.27 -2.48 -2.06
CA ASP A 71 -11.33 -1.36 -1.83
C ASP A 71 -9.92 -1.70 -2.32
N VAL A 72 -9.43 -2.92 -2.02
CA VAL A 72 -8.10 -3.37 -2.47
C VAL A 72 -8.04 -3.49 -3.99
N ILE A 73 -9.05 -4.13 -4.60
CA ILE A 73 -9.11 -4.33 -6.07
C ILE A 73 -9.19 -2.98 -6.78
N ILE A 74 -10.09 -2.11 -6.35
CA ILE A 74 -10.27 -0.78 -6.96
C ILE A 74 -9.00 0.05 -6.79
N SER A 75 -8.38 0.03 -5.61
CA SER A 75 -7.12 0.74 -5.38
C SER A 75 -6.00 0.23 -6.29
N PHE A 76 -5.86 -1.09 -6.43
CA PHE A 76 -4.88 -1.70 -7.34
C PHE A 76 -5.13 -1.30 -8.79
N VAL A 77 -6.38 -1.39 -9.27
CA VAL A 77 -6.74 -1.05 -10.64
C VAL A 77 -6.50 0.44 -10.91
N LEU A 78 -6.96 1.33 -10.04
CA LEU A 78 -6.82 2.78 -10.22
C LEU A 78 -5.35 3.22 -10.20
N LEU A 79 -4.54 2.68 -9.30
CA LEU A 79 -3.11 3.04 -9.22
C LEU A 79 -2.30 2.41 -10.36
N SER A 80 -2.63 1.19 -10.78
CA SER A 80 -1.98 0.59 -11.96
C SER A 80 -2.34 1.34 -13.24
N LEU A 81 -3.59 1.83 -13.34
CA LEU A 81 -4.00 2.72 -14.43
C LEU A 81 -3.29 4.07 -14.35
N HIS A 82 -3.12 4.64 -13.15
CA HIS A 82 -2.33 5.85 -12.95
C HIS A 82 -0.91 5.68 -13.49
N GLU A 83 -0.22 4.59 -13.11
CA GLU A 83 1.12 4.29 -13.62
C GLU A 83 1.12 4.10 -15.14
N ALA A 84 0.20 3.33 -15.69
CA ALA A 84 0.10 3.14 -17.14
C ALA A 84 -0.17 4.45 -17.90
N LEU A 85 -0.92 5.38 -17.31
CA LEU A 85 -1.18 6.70 -17.89
C LEU A 85 0.03 7.63 -17.81
N SER A 86 0.91 7.46 -16.81
CA SER A 86 2.18 8.18 -16.72
C SER A 86 3.07 7.97 -17.96
N TYR A 87 2.88 6.87 -18.71
CA TYR A 87 3.54 6.66 -20.00
C TYR A 87 3.15 7.70 -21.06
N PHE A 88 1.89 8.13 -21.07
CA PHE A 88 1.35 9.07 -22.06
C PHE A 88 1.36 10.52 -21.57
N ILE A 89 1.37 10.73 -20.27
CA ILE A 89 1.16 12.01 -19.63
C ILE A 89 2.36 12.33 -18.72
N PRO A 90 3.34 13.13 -19.19
CA PRO A 90 4.59 13.36 -18.47
C PRO A 90 4.46 14.03 -17.10
N PHE A 91 3.35 14.73 -16.83
CA PHE A 91 3.14 15.38 -15.52
C PHE A 91 2.73 14.39 -14.42
N LEU A 92 2.26 13.18 -14.77
CA LEU A 92 1.84 12.16 -13.78
C LEU A 92 3.03 11.40 -13.19
N GLY A 93 4.13 11.31 -13.93
CA GLY A 93 5.34 10.60 -13.51
C GLY A 93 6.04 9.92 -14.68
N VAL A 94 7.03 9.09 -14.36
CA VAL A 94 7.71 8.23 -15.32
C VAL A 94 7.14 6.83 -15.16
N PHE A 95 6.64 6.24 -16.24
CA PHE A 95 6.17 4.86 -16.21
C PHE A 95 7.31 3.89 -15.87
N ASP A 96 7.15 3.15 -14.77
CA ASP A 96 8.01 2.02 -14.42
C ASP A 96 7.16 0.77 -14.17
N PHE A 97 7.45 -0.31 -14.92
CA PHE A 97 6.80 -1.61 -14.72
C PHE A 97 7.02 -2.15 -13.30
N LYS A 98 8.15 -1.81 -12.68
CA LYS A 98 8.47 -2.16 -11.30
C LYS A 98 7.45 -1.61 -10.31
N ASP A 99 6.87 -0.46 -10.61
CA ASP A 99 5.87 0.18 -9.75
C ASP A 99 4.53 -0.55 -9.77
N ILE A 100 4.10 -1.06 -10.93
CA ILE A 100 2.92 -1.93 -11.02
C ILE A 100 3.15 -3.23 -10.25
N LEU A 101 4.35 -3.81 -10.33
CA LEU A 101 4.70 -5.00 -9.55
C LEU A 101 4.65 -4.71 -8.03
N ALA A 102 5.17 -3.55 -7.62
CA ALA A 102 5.12 -3.10 -6.22
C ALA A 102 3.67 -2.93 -5.74
N LEU A 103 2.81 -2.29 -6.54
CA LEU A 103 1.37 -2.17 -6.27
C LEU A 103 0.71 -3.55 -6.13
N PHE A 104 1.05 -4.52 -6.97
CA PHE A 104 0.52 -5.87 -6.87
C PHE A 104 0.90 -6.53 -5.54
N ILE A 105 2.17 -6.43 -5.12
CA ILE A 105 2.63 -6.92 -3.81
C ILE A 105 1.89 -6.21 -2.67
N GLY A 106 1.73 -4.89 -2.75
CA GLY A 106 0.97 -4.10 -1.79
C GLY A 106 -0.48 -4.55 -1.66
N ALA A 107 -1.14 -4.86 -2.78
CA ALA A 107 -2.49 -5.40 -2.79
C ALA A 107 -2.57 -6.78 -2.11
N VAL A 108 -1.60 -7.67 -2.35
CA VAL A 108 -1.51 -8.98 -1.66
C VAL A 108 -1.37 -8.79 -0.15
N ILE A 109 -0.53 -7.85 0.30
CA ILE A 109 -0.39 -7.50 1.73
C ILE A 109 -1.73 -7.01 2.30
N ALA A 110 -2.43 -6.12 1.60
CA ALA A 110 -3.71 -5.59 2.03
C ALA A 110 -4.79 -6.68 2.14
N PHE A 111 -4.84 -7.63 1.19
CA PHE A 111 -5.70 -8.81 1.26
C PHE A 111 -5.38 -9.69 2.47
N TYR A 112 -4.10 -9.92 2.76
CA TYR A 112 -3.70 -10.70 3.92
C TYR A 112 -4.18 -10.06 5.23
N ILE A 113 -4.08 -8.73 5.36
CA ILE A 113 -4.58 -8.00 6.52
C ILE A 113 -6.11 -8.09 6.61
N GLN A 114 -6.81 -7.89 5.49
CA GLN A 114 -8.26 -8.01 5.42
C GLN A 114 -8.73 -9.39 5.90
N LYS A 115 -8.06 -10.46 5.48
CA LYS A 115 -8.42 -11.84 5.84
C LYS A 115 -8.26 -12.07 7.34
N ASN A 116 -7.08 -11.75 7.89
CA ASN A 116 -6.78 -11.97 9.31
C ASN A 116 -7.67 -11.13 10.24
N THR A 117 -7.99 -9.90 9.84
CA THR A 117 -8.84 -9.01 10.65
C THR A 117 -10.32 -9.41 10.62
N THR A 118 -10.78 -10.06 9.55
CA THR A 118 -12.15 -10.59 9.45
C THR A 118 -12.29 -11.90 10.23
N THR A 119 -11.30 -12.80 10.18
CA THR A 119 -11.30 -14.06 10.96
C THR A 119 -11.30 -13.81 12.46
N ASN A 120 -10.54 -12.82 12.94
CA ASN A 120 -10.51 -12.48 14.37
C ASN A 120 -11.84 -11.89 14.88
N ALA A 121 -12.61 -11.20 14.01
CA ALA A 121 -13.93 -10.70 14.39
C ALA A 121 -14.95 -11.83 14.65
N LEU A 122 -14.84 -12.95 13.92
CA LEU A 122 -15.74 -14.11 14.07
C LEU A 122 -15.38 -15.01 15.27
N LYS A 123 -14.14 -14.97 15.76
CA LYS A 123 -13.72 -15.75 16.94
C LYS A 123 -14.16 -15.14 18.28
N HIS A 124 -14.58 -13.88 18.28
CA HIS A 124 -14.96 -13.12 19.47
C HIS A 124 -16.44 -12.69 19.48
N SER A 125 -17.25 -13.27 18.57
CA SER A 125 -18.71 -13.10 18.51
C SER A 125 -19.41 -14.39 18.92
#